data_AF-R7PZ73-F1
#
_entry.id   AF-R7PZ73-F1
#
_cell.length_a   1.000
_cell.length_b   1.000
_cell.length_c   1.000
_cell.angle_alpha   90.00
_cell.angle_beta   90.00
_cell.angle_gamma   90.00
#
_symmetry.space_group_name_H-M   'P 1'
#
loop_
_entity.id
_entity.type
_entity.pdbx_description
1 polymer ?
#
loop_
_entity_poly.entity_id
_entity_poly.type
_entity_poly.pdbx_seq_one_letter_code
_entity_poly.pdbx_strand_id
1 'polypeptide(L)'
;MPDIRVVVVGPKFEGNVGAIARCMANFGVEDLVLVNPCEIGETAMNRSKHGDYILRNARTVTSMEEAVEGCLLVVGTSGTVTKGDKNMPVSPWT
;
A
#
# COMPACT_ATOMS: atom_id res chain seq x y z
N MET A 1 15.55 -1.07 -9.08
CA MET A 1 14.17 -0.53 -8.96
C MET A 1 14.18 0.43 -7.78
N PRO A 2 13.46 1.57 -7.80
CA PRO A 2 13.36 2.42 -6.60
C PRO A 2 12.75 1.62 -5.45
N ASP A 3 13.13 1.95 -4.22
CA ASP A 3 12.55 1.36 -3.03
C ASP A 3 11.14 1.94 -2.83
N ILE A 4 10.12 1.08 -2.86
CA ILE A 4 8.70 1.47 -2.83
C ILE A 4 8.05 0.86 -1.59
N ARG A 5 7.50 1.74 -0.76
CA ARG A 5 6.64 1.38 0.36
C ARG A 5 5.17 1.58 -0.01
N VAL A 6 4.36 0.56 0.18
CA VAL A 6 2.90 0.65 0.06
C VAL A 6 2.32 0.86 1.45
N VAL A 7 1.67 2.02 1.66
CA VAL A 7 0.99 2.35 2.91
C VAL A 7 -0.51 2.22 2.73
N VAL A 8 -1.16 1.36 3.53
CA VAL A 8 -2.61 1.15 3.50
C VAL A 8 -3.22 1.63 4.81
N VAL A 9 -4.06 2.66 4.73
CA VAL A 9 -4.62 3.34 5.91
C VAL A 9 -6.05 2.86 6.17
N GLY A 10 -6.30 2.37 7.38
CA GLY A 10 -7.62 1.95 7.85
C GLY A 10 -8.34 0.93 6.95
N PRO A 11 -7.68 -0.13 6.42
CA PRO A 11 -8.38 -1.13 5.62
C PRO A 11 -9.48 -1.80 6.44
N LYS A 12 -10.71 -1.81 5.90
CA LYS A 12 -11.90 -2.36 6.58
C LYS A 12 -12.08 -3.87 6.42
N PHE A 13 -11.49 -4.44 5.37
CA PHE A 13 -11.68 -5.84 5.00
C PHE A 13 -10.33 -6.49 4.71
N GLU A 14 -9.99 -7.53 5.45
CA GLU A 14 -8.72 -8.24 5.35
C GLU A 14 -8.49 -8.85 3.95
N GLY A 15 -9.56 -9.24 3.26
CA GLY A 15 -9.48 -9.74 1.89
C GLY A 15 -8.92 -8.72 0.89
N ASN A 16 -9.13 -7.42 1.13
CA ASN A 16 -8.53 -6.36 0.33
C ASN A 16 -7.03 -6.24 0.60
N VAL A 17 -6.60 -6.40 1.85
CA VAL A 17 -5.17 -6.42 2.22
C VAL A 17 -4.46 -7.59 1.54
N GLY A 18 -5.09 -8.77 1.51
CA GLY A 18 -4.59 -9.90 0.74
C GLY A 18 -4.49 -9.61 -0.76
N ALA A 19 -5.51 -8.98 -1.36
CA ALA A 19 -5.46 -8.61 -2.78
C ALA A 19 -4.34 -7.58 -3.09
N ILE A 20 -4.08 -6.65 -2.18
CA ILE A 20 -2.96 -5.69 -2.27
C ILE A 20 -1.63 -6.45 -2.24
N ALA A 21 -1.43 -7.35 -1.27
CA ALA A 21 -0.21 -8.16 -1.19
C ALA A 21 0.03 -9.01 -2.45
N ARG A 22 -1.04 -9.60 -3.03
CA ARG A 22 -0.95 -10.30 -4.31
C ARG A 22 -0.46 -9.37 -5.44
N CYS A 23 -0.99 -8.16 -5.51
CA CYS A 23 -0.61 -7.17 -6.50
C CYS A 23 0.86 -6.80 -6.34
N MET A 24 1.28 -6.47 -5.12
CA MET A 24 2.66 -6.13 -4.78
C MET A 24 3.65 -7.22 -5.22
N ALA A 25 3.34 -8.49 -4.92
CA ALA A 25 4.17 -9.63 -5.34
C ALA A 25 4.30 -9.75 -6.87
N ASN A 26 3.24 -9.46 -7.63
CA ASN A 26 3.29 -9.49 -9.10
C ASN A 26 4.22 -8.41 -9.69
N PHE A 27 4.41 -7.29 -8.98
CA PHE A 27 5.22 -6.15 -9.42
C PHE A 27 6.57 -6.05 -8.71
N GLY A 28 6.93 -7.02 -7.86
CA GLY A 28 8.21 -7.04 -7.14
C GLY A 28 8.32 -5.96 -6.06
N VAL A 29 7.21 -5.61 -5.41
CA VAL A 29 7.17 -4.69 -4.26
C VAL A 29 6.92 -5.50 -2.99
N GLU A 30 7.67 -5.22 -1.93
CA GLU A 30 7.64 -6.06 -0.72
C GLU A 30 7.38 -5.29 0.58
N ASP A 31 7.70 -3.98 0.66
CA ASP A 31 7.49 -3.17 1.87
C ASP A 31 6.02 -2.73 1.99
N LEU A 32 5.25 -3.46 2.80
CA LEU A 32 3.86 -3.16 3.16
C LEU A 32 3.80 -2.60 4.58
N VAL A 33 3.15 -1.44 4.72
CA VAL A 33 2.82 -0.85 6.02
C VAL A 33 1.30 -0.66 6.13
N LEU A 34 0.74 -1.14 7.23
CA LEU A 34 -0.67 -1.05 7.55
C LEU A 34 -0.88 -0.06 8.71
N VAL A 35 -1.65 0.99 8.48
CA VAL A 35 -1.99 1.99 9.50
C VAL A 35 -3.37 1.68 10.06
N ASN A 36 -3.46 1.35 11.35
CA ASN A 36 -4.71 0.97 12.02
C ASN A 36 -5.58 -0.03 11.20
N PRO A 37 -5.04 -1.20 10.80
CA PRO A 37 -5.79 -2.16 10.00
C PRO A 37 -6.89 -2.87 10.77
N CYS A 38 -7.84 -3.47 10.03
CA CYS A 38 -8.64 -4.55 10.58
C CYS A 38 -7.78 -5.76 10.94
N GLU A 39 -8.34 -6.72 11.68
CA GLU A 39 -7.68 -7.99 11.95
C GLU A 39 -7.33 -8.70 10.62
N ILE A 40 -6.08 -9.13 10.49
CA ILE A 40 -5.57 -9.84 9.31
C ILE A 40 -5.51 -11.33 9.64
N GLY A 41 -6.32 -12.11 8.96
CA GLY A 41 -6.48 -13.53 9.21
C GLY A 41 -6.42 -14.36 7.93
N GLU A 42 -7.14 -15.47 7.95
CA GLU A 42 -7.06 -16.48 6.89
C GLU A 42 -7.56 -15.95 5.53
N THR A 43 -8.54 -15.04 5.52
CA THR A 43 -9.06 -14.50 4.26
C THR A 43 -7.99 -13.68 3.54
N ALA A 44 -7.22 -12.85 4.26
CA ALA A 44 -6.10 -12.12 3.68
C ALA A 44 -5.05 -13.08 3.10
N MET A 45 -4.68 -14.11 3.86
CA MET A 45 -3.71 -15.12 3.42
C MET A 45 -4.19 -15.83 2.14
N ASN A 46 -5.43 -16.30 2.13
CA ASN A 46 -6.03 -16.98 0.97
C ASN A 46 -6.17 -16.08 -0.28
N ARG A 47 -6.36 -14.77 -0.07
CA ARG A 47 -6.45 -13.74 -1.14
C ARG A 47 -5.08 -13.32 -1.66
N SER A 48 -4.02 -13.42 -0.85
CA SER A 48 -2.65 -13.03 -1.22
C SER A 48 -1.98 -13.97 -2.22
N LYS A 49 -2.41 -15.23 -2.31
CA LYS A 49 -1.80 -16.24 -3.19
C LYS A 49 -0.30 -16.39 -2.91
N HIS A 50 0.55 -16.01 -3.85
CA HIS A 50 2.01 -16.06 -3.68
C HIS A 50 2.56 -14.82 -2.97
N GLY A 51 1.72 -13.87 -2.56
CA GLY A 51 2.10 -12.67 -1.82
C GLY A 51 1.98 -12.80 -0.31
N ASP A 52 1.84 -14.01 0.24
CA ASP A 52 1.63 -14.20 1.69
C ASP A 52 2.84 -13.77 2.53
N TYR A 53 4.05 -13.87 1.97
CA TYR A 53 5.27 -13.38 2.60
C TYR A 53 5.24 -11.87 2.86
N ILE A 54 4.56 -11.09 2.01
CA ILE A 54 4.39 -9.64 2.19
C ILE A 54 3.51 -9.37 3.40
N LEU A 55 2.42 -10.14 3.57
CA LEU A 55 1.56 -10.02 4.75
C LEU A 55 2.29 -10.37 6.05
N ARG A 56 3.12 -11.42 6.02
CA ARG A 56 3.92 -11.83 7.19
C ARG A 56 4.97 -10.81 7.59
N ASN A 57 5.53 -10.10 6.61
CA ASN A 57 6.56 -9.08 6.82
C ASN A 57 5.96 -7.66 6.99
N ALA A 58 4.65 -7.51 6.86
CA ALA A 58 3.99 -6.21 6.92
C ALA A 58 4.16 -5.58 8.31
N ARG A 59 4.52 -4.30 8.34
CA ARG A 59 4.57 -3.54 9.60
C ARG A 59 3.20 -2.96 9.89
N THR A 60 2.76 -3.06 11.14
CA THR A 60 1.53 -2.41 11.61
C THR A 60 1.88 -1.23 12.48
N VAL A 61 1.32 -0.07 12.17
CA VAL A 61 1.59 1.21 12.83
C VAL A 61 0.28 1.91 13.17
N THR A 62 0.35 2.94 14.01
CA THR A 62 -0.85 3.64 14.52
C THR A 62 -1.10 4.99 13.86
N SER A 63 -0.11 5.54 13.16
CA SER A 63 -0.16 6.88 12.58
C SER A 63 0.38 6.90 11.14
N MET A 64 0.00 7.94 10.39
CA MET A 64 0.49 8.13 9.03
C MET A 64 1.96 8.59 9.06
N GLU A 65 2.32 9.38 10.07
CA GLU A 65 3.66 9.91 10.30
C GLU A 65 4.68 8.78 10.45
N GLU A 66 4.35 7.76 11.25
CA GLU A 66 5.19 6.56 11.43
C GLU A 66 5.30 5.75 10.13
N ALA A 67 4.21 5.68 9.36
CA ALA A 67 4.18 4.89 8.13
C ALA A 67 5.12 5.45 7.04
N VAL A 68 5.21 6.77 6.94
CA VAL A 68 6.00 7.46 5.92
C VAL A 68 7.38 7.90 6.40
N GLU A 69 7.76 7.57 7.64
CA GLU A 69 9.06 7.90 8.17
C GLU A 69 10.18 7.32 7.28
N GLY A 70 11.15 8.18 6.94
CA GLY A 70 12.26 7.86 6.04
C GLY A 70 11.93 7.91 4.54
N CYS A 71 10.68 8.17 4.14
CA CYS A 71 10.34 8.33 2.72
C CYS A 71 10.76 9.71 2.20
N LEU A 72 11.54 9.74 1.12
CA LEU A 72 11.94 10.99 0.44
C LEU A 72 10.77 11.68 -0.28
N LEU A 73 9.84 10.89 -0.81
CA LEU A 73 8.66 11.35 -1.54
C LEU A 73 7.45 10.55 -1.08
N VAL A 74 6.36 11.24 -0.76
CA VAL A 74 5.08 10.64 -0.36
C VAL A 74 4.02 11.02 -1.38
N VAL A 75 3.34 10.02 -1.94
CA VAL A 75 2.27 10.20 -2.93
C VAL A 75 0.99 9.59 -2.39
N GLY A 76 -0.10 10.38 -2.37
CA GLY A 76 -1.43 9.93 -1.96
C GLY A 76 -2.33 9.68 -3.17
N THR A 77 -3.10 8.59 -3.13
CA THR A 77 -4.12 8.28 -4.15
C THR A 77 -5.49 8.79 -3.71
N SER A 78 -6.22 9.47 -4.60
CA SER A 78 -7.60 9.94 -4.35
C SER A 78 -8.53 9.44 -5.45
N GLY A 79 -9.77 9.09 -5.10
CA GLY A 79 -10.82 8.77 -6.07
C GLY A 79 -11.40 10.00 -6.78
N THR A 80 -11.04 11.20 -6.34
CA THR A 80 -11.40 12.47 -6.97
C THR A 80 -10.15 13.15 -7.50
N VAL A 81 -10.24 13.64 -8.74
CA VAL A 81 -9.21 14.54 -9.29
C VAL A 81 -9.36 15.89 -8.58
N THR A 82 -8.36 16.27 -7.80
CA THR A 82 -8.33 17.59 -7.17
C THR A 82 -8.12 18.64 -8.26
N LYS A 83 -8.93 19.70 -8.34
CA LYS A 83 -8.63 20.80 -9.28
C LYS A 83 -7.54 21.70 -8.66
N GLY A 84 -6.39 21.85 -9.33
CA GLY A 84 -5.33 22.78 -8.93
C GLY A 84 -3.93 22.38 -9.38
N ASP A 85 -2.94 23.27 -9.16
CA ASP A 85 -1.55 23.16 -9.63
C ASP A 85 -0.74 22.00 -9.02
N LYS A 86 -1.32 21.28 -8.05
CA LYS A 86 -0.72 20.08 -7.43
C LYS A 86 -1.08 18.79 -8.18
N ASN A 87 -1.91 18.84 -9.20
CA ASN A 87 -1.99 17.76 -10.16
C ASN A 87 -0.70 17.78 -10.98
N MET A 88 0.15 16.78 -10.83
CA MET A 88 1.08 16.42 -11.91
C MET A 88 0.29 15.58 -12.91
N PRO A 89 -0.21 16.16 -14.03
CA PRO A 89 -0.59 15.31 -15.14
C PRO A 89 0.66 14.55 -15.56
N VAL A 90 0.62 13.24 -15.46
CA VAL A 90 1.58 12.39 -16.17
C VAL A 90 1.37 12.64 -17.66
N SER A 91 2.19 13.52 -18.24
CA SER A 91 2.18 13.72 -19.68
C SER A 91 2.61 12.41 -20.33
N PRO A 92 1.87 11.89 -21.33
CA PRO A 92 2.38 10.79 -22.13
C PRO A 92 3.72 11.21 -22.73
N TRP A 93 4.74 10.38 -22.47
CA TRP A 93 6.12 10.59 -22.87
C TRP A 93 6.20 11.09 -24.32
N THR A 94 6.66 12.32 -24.51
CA THR A 94 7.16 12.86 -25.79
C THR A 94 8.67 12.89 -25.72
#